data_AF-A0A7C6STR6-F1
#
_entry.id   AF-A0A7C6STR6-F1
#
_cell.length_a   1.000
_cell.length_b   1.000
_cell.length_c   1.000
_cell.angle_alpha   90.00
_cell.angle_beta   90.00
_cell.angle_gamma   90.00
#
_symmetry.space_group_name_H-M   'P 1'
#
loop_
_entity.id
_entity.type
_entity.pdbx_description
1 polymer ?
#
loop_
_entity_poly.entity_id
_entity_poly.type
_entity_poly.pdbx_seq_one_letter_code
_entity_poly.pdbx_strand_id
1 'polypeptide(L)'
;MKQYDVKHNTDYVTTLREYILSFKDLSLTADKLNIHRNSLKYRLQKITDISNINFSDQLLCAQLLCNFYMIDEDTRPDKILM
;
A
#
# COMPACT_ATOMS: atom_id res chain seq x y z
N MET A 1 -8.68 -4.03 7.69
CA MET A 1 -7.91 -4.63 6.55
C MET A 1 -6.97 -5.75 6.99
N LYS A 2 -6.05 -5.58 7.96
CA LYS A 2 -5.18 -6.68 8.45
C LYS A 2 -5.93 -7.98 8.84
N GLN A 3 -7.04 -7.85 9.58
CA GLN A 3 -7.89 -8.99 9.93
C GLN A 3 -8.60 -9.62 8.70
N TYR A 4 -8.89 -8.82 7.68
CA TYR A 4 -9.48 -9.30 6.43
C TYR A 4 -8.45 -10.14 5.66
N ASP A 5 -7.22 -9.65 5.57
CA ASP A 5 -6.09 -10.35 4.95
C ASP A 5 -5.85 -11.72 5.58
N VAL A 6 -5.81 -11.79 6.91
CA VAL A 6 -5.67 -13.08 7.62
C VAL A 6 -6.84 -14.02 7.34
N LYS A 7 -8.08 -13.50 7.36
CA LYS A 7 -9.28 -14.31 7.17
C LYS A 7 -9.45 -14.84 5.74
N HIS A 8 -9.02 -14.07 4.73
CA HIS A 8 -9.26 -14.37 3.31
C HIS A 8 -7.97 -14.73 2.56
N ASN A 9 -6.84 -14.82 3.26
CA ASN A 9 -5.51 -15.06 2.69
C ASN A 9 -5.19 -14.09 1.53
N THR A 10 -5.37 -12.79 1.80
CA THR A 10 -5.10 -11.70 0.83
C THR A 10 -3.93 -10.83 1.29
N ASP A 11 -3.32 -10.08 0.36
CA ASP A 11 -2.22 -9.14 0.67
C ASP A 11 -2.64 -7.68 0.46
N TYR A 12 -3.85 -7.29 0.87
CA TYR A 12 -4.38 -5.96 0.58
C TYR A 12 -3.64 -4.85 1.33
N VAL A 13 -3.19 -5.10 2.57
CA VAL A 13 -2.33 -4.16 3.29
C VAL A 13 -1.01 -3.93 2.55
N THR A 14 -0.35 -4.99 2.13
CA THR A 14 0.91 -4.91 1.37
C THR A 14 0.70 -4.21 0.03
N THR A 15 -0.41 -4.54 -0.65
CA THR A 15 -0.77 -3.92 -1.94
C THR A 15 -1.02 -2.42 -1.79
N LEU A 16 -1.76 -2.00 -0.75
CA LEU A 16 -2.00 -0.58 -0.45
C LEU A 16 -0.68 0.14 -0.17
N ARG A 17 0.20 -0.45 0.65
CA ARG A 17 1.50 0.11 1.01
C ARG A 17 2.35 0.32 -0.24
N GLU A 18 2.57 -0.71 -1.05
CA GLU A 18 3.41 -0.61 -2.25
C GLU A 18 2.82 0.36 -3.27
N TYR A 19 1.49 0.41 -3.40
CA TYR A 19 0.83 1.34 -4.30
C TYR A 19 1.04 2.80 -3.90
N ILE A 20 0.90 3.11 -2.61
CA ILE A 20 1.13 4.47 -2.10
C ILE A 20 2.61 4.86 -2.16
N LEU A 21 3.53 3.97 -1.76
CA LEU A 21 4.98 4.22 -1.81
C LEU A 21 5.53 4.31 -3.24
N SER A 22 4.82 3.76 -4.21
CA SER A 22 5.12 3.88 -5.63
C SER A 22 4.38 5.07 -6.28
N PHE A 23 3.91 6.02 -5.46
CA PHE A 23 3.20 7.23 -5.90
C PHE A 23 2.01 6.95 -6.84
N LYS A 24 1.29 5.86 -6.57
CA LYS A 24 0.14 5.37 -7.35
C LYS A 24 0.50 4.94 -8.78
N ASP A 25 1.77 4.71 -9.09
CA ASP A 25 2.19 4.15 -10.38
C ASP A 25 1.83 2.65 -10.45
N LEU A 26 0.87 2.33 -11.32
CA LEU A 26 0.37 0.96 -11.47
C LEU A 26 1.42 -0.02 -12.03
N SER A 27 2.32 0.43 -12.89
CA SER A 27 3.34 -0.44 -13.49
C SER A 27 4.40 -0.75 -12.44
N LEU A 28 4.96 0.28 -11.82
CA LEU A 28 5.97 0.14 -10.76
C LEU A 28 5.46 -0.69 -9.58
N THR A 29 4.21 -0.46 -9.17
CA THR A 29 3.59 -1.23 -8.08
C THR A 29 3.43 -2.71 -8.45
N ALA A 30 2.98 -2.99 -9.68
CA ALA A 30 2.80 -4.35 -10.17
C ALA A 30 4.14 -5.10 -10.23
N ASP A 31 5.19 -4.42 -10.71
CA ASP A 31 6.54 -4.96 -10.77
C ASP A 31 7.09 -5.25 -9.37
N LYS A 32 6.96 -4.32 -8.41
CA LYS A 32 7.40 -4.52 -7.01
C LYS A 32 6.67 -5.67 -6.31
N LEU A 33 5.38 -5.84 -6.58
CA LEU A 33 4.57 -6.92 -6.01
C LEU A 33 4.72 -8.25 -6.78
N ASN A 34 5.44 -8.25 -7.90
CA ASN A 34 5.56 -9.39 -8.82
C ASN A 34 4.18 -9.96 -9.22
N ILE A 35 3.25 -9.08 -9.57
CA ILE A 35 1.90 -9.46 -10.04
C ILE A 35 1.55 -8.76 -11.35
N HIS A 36 0.62 -9.35 -12.08
CA HIS A 36 0.09 -8.69 -13.28
C HIS A 36 -0.73 -7.44 -12.93
N ARG A 37 -0.68 -6.41 -13.79
CA ARG A 37 -1.39 -5.14 -13.61
C ARG A 37 -2.90 -5.29 -13.43
N ASN A 38 -3.53 -6.28 -14.08
CA ASN A 38 -4.96 -6.55 -13.89
C ASN A 38 -5.26 -7.05 -12.47
N SER A 39 -4.40 -7.93 -11.94
CA SER A 39 -4.52 -8.40 -10.56
C SER A 39 -4.33 -7.25 -9.58
N LEU A 40 -3.40 -6.33 -9.83
CA LEU A 40 -3.24 -5.12 -9.03
C LEU A 40 -4.53 -4.27 -9.04
N LYS A 41 -5.09 -3.96 -10.21
CA LYS A 41 -6.34 -3.19 -10.32
C LYS A 41 -7.49 -3.84 -9.54
N TYR A 42 -7.63 -5.17 -9.64
CA TYR A 42 -8.62 -5.90 -8.87
C TYR A 42 -8.41 -5.76 -7.36
N ARG A 43 -7.16 -5.93 -6.88
CA ARG A 43 -6.83 -5.75 -5.46
C ARG A 43 -7.12 -4.32 -5.00
N LEU A 44 -6.77 -3.30 -5.79
CA LEU A 44 -7.06 -1.89 -5.48
C LEU A 44 -8.57 -1.62 -5.40
N GLN A 45 -9.37 -2.19 -6.31
CA GLN A 45 -10.82 -2.09 -6.22
C GLN A 45 -11.34 -2.72 -4.92
N LYS A 46 -10.86 -3.91 -4.54
CA LYS A 46 -11.25 -4.55 -3.28
C LYS A 46 -10.84 -3.75 -2.06
N ILE A 47 -9.67 -3.11 -2.09
CA ILE A 47 -9.23 -2.19 -1.05
C ILE A 47 -10.22 -1.03 -0.92
N THR A 48 -10.60 -0.39 -2.03
CA THR A 48 -11.62 0.67 -2.05
C THR A 48 -12.94 0.17 -1.44
N ASP A 49 -13.43 -0.99 -1.87
CA ASP A 49 -14.72 -1.53 -1.42
C ASP A 49 -14.73 -1.82 0.11
N ILE A 50 -13.62 -2.33 0.66
CA ILE A 50 -13.54 -2.77 2.06
C ILE A 50 -13.18 -1.63 3.02
N SER A 51 -12.40 -0.66 2.57
CA SER A 51 -11.85 0.41 3.40
C SER A 51 -12.39 1.80 3.10
N ASN A 52 -13.21 1.93 2.06
CA ASN A 52 -13.76 3.20 1.57
C ASN A 52 -12.68 4.26 1.28
N ILE A 53 -11.47 3.81 0.89
CA ILE A 53 -10.37 4.70 0.52
C ILE A 53 -10.63 5.28 -0.86
N ASN A 54 -10.55 6.61 -0.96
CA ASN A 54 -10.55 7.31 -2.25
C ASN A 54 -9.13 7.70 -2.66
N PHE A 55 -8.55 7.00 -3.64
CA PHE A 55 -7.19 7.27 -4.14
C PHE A 55 -7.05 8.60 -4.90
N SER A 56 -8.16 9.29 -5.20
CA SER A 56 -8.17 10.64 -5.76
C SER A 56 -8.08 11.73 -4.69
N ASP A 57 -8.31 11.40 -3.41
CA ASP A 57 -8.09 12.31 -2.29
C ASP A 57 -6.58 12.43 -2.03
N GLN A 58 -6.02 13.57 -2.43
CA GLN A 58 -4.58 13.83 -2.33
C GLN A 58 -4.11 13.95 -0.88
N LEU A 59 -4.94 14.52 0.01
CA LEU A 59 -4.60 14.66 1.43
C LEU A 59 -4.54 13.30 2.09
N LEU A 60 -5.54 12.45 1.85
CA LEU A 60 -5.53 11.07 2.34
C LEU A 60 -4.32 10.29 1.81
N CYS A 61 -4.01 10.41 0.51
CA CYS A 61 -2.84 9.75 -0.08
C CYS A 61 -1.53 10.23 0.58
N ALA A 62 -1.39 11.53 0.83
CA ALA A 62 -0.23 12.09 1.52
C ALA A 62 -0.12 11.61 2.97
N GLN A 63 -1.24 11.55 3.70
CA GLN A 63 -1.28 11.01 5.06
C GLN A 63 -0.87 9.53 5.08
N LEU A 64 -1.38 8.72 4.15
CA LEU A 64 -1.00 7.32 4.02
C LEU A 64 0.49 7.17 3.69
N LEU A 65 1.02 8.02 2.80
CA LEU A 65 2.43 8.03 2.45
C LEU A 65 3.30 8.31 3.69
N CYS A 66 3.01 9.38 4.43
CA CYS A 66 3.70 9.71 5.67
C CYS A 66 3.61 8.58 6.68
N ASN A 67 2.42 8.01 6.89
CA ASN A 67 2.22 6.90 7.80
C ASN A 67 3.09 5.68 7.43
N PHE A 68 3.17 5.32 6.16
CA PHE A 68 4.01 4.20 5.73
C PHE A 68 5.51 4.48 5.89
N TYR A 69 5.97 5.70 5.61
CA TYR A 69 7.36 6.08 5.86
C TYR A 69 7.70 6.12 7.36
N MET A 70 6.81 6.66 8.20
CA MET A 70 7.02 6.74 9.66
C MET A 70 7.03 5.37 10.33
N ILE A 71 6.17 4.45 9.88
CA ILE A 71 6.16 3.06 10.39
C ILE A 71 7.44 2.31 9.96
N ASP A 72 7.97 2.59 8.77
CA ASP A 72 9.22 2.00 8.32
C ASP A 72 10.43 2.51 9.12
N GLU A 73 10.42 3.76 9.59
CA GLU A 73 11.53 4.35 10.36
C GLU A 73 11.78 3.69 11.72
N ASP A 74 10.81 2.99 12.30
CA ASP A 74 11.00 2.17 13.51
C ASP A 74 11.67 0.81 13.21
N THR A 75 11.82 0.46 11.93
CA THR A 75 12.35 -0.86 11.49
C THR A 75 13.65 -0.78 10.72
N ARG A 76 14.19 0.42 10.45
CA ARG A 76 15.50 0.55 9.79
C ARG A 76 16.66 0.62 10.80
N PRO A 77 17.65 -0.29 10.73
CA PRO A 77 18.79 -0.32 11.64
C PRO A 77 19.85 0.78 11.37
N ASP A 78 19.67 1.65 10.38
CA ASP A 78 20.64 2.67 9.96
C ASP A 78 20.55 4.00 10.75
N LYS A 79 19.68 4.12 11.76
CA LYS A 79 19.60 5.30 12.65
C LYS A 79 20.76 5.48 13.63
N ILE A 80 21.83 4.68 13.58
CA ILE A 80 23.12 5.02 14.22
C ILE A 80 24.00 5.77 13.21
N LEU A 81 23.51 6.80 12.52
CA LEU A 81 24.35 7.87 11.93
C LEU A 81 23.51 9.00 11.33
N MET A 82 22.85 9.81 12.17
CA MET A 82 22.70 11.25 11.88
C MET A 82 22.45 12.03 13.17
#